data_AF-A0A3L6TQS6-F1
#
_entry.id   AF-A0A3L6TQS6-F1
#
_cell.length_a   1.000
_cell.length_b   1.000
_cell.length_c   1.000
_cell.angle_alpha   90.00
_cell.angle_beta   90.00
_cell.angle_gamma   90.00
#
_symmetry.space_group_name_H-M   'P 1'
#
loop_
_entity.id
_entity.type
_entity.pdbx_description
1 polymer ?
#
loop_
_entity_poly.entity_id
_entity_poly.type
_entity_poly.pdbx_seq_one_letter_code
_entity_poly.pdbx_strand_id
1 'polypeptide(L)'
;MCSLTQSSMLHTAGDLVNVDQVSQCLQVLQSSSPSYLLLSSLDAARDHLSKNTNIFDEPLAIASETKDQLMIIPGISVLDLPCFASDFPAIDQLRITFSASDLQLSGYEANDILYEGHQIVSELVGTRSVTFAVNLGTRVQDVEKLVQSAKHLSEKYFFANSSKPMKENCVCGPLGKISVHVTPREAFFAKKRRVRIEDSLGEICGELICPYPPGIPVLIPGEVVTHDSLSYLMNVRQQGITISGAADVELNSILVCNL
;
A
#
# COMPACT_ATOMS: atom_id res chain seq x y z
N MET A 1 -17.01 5.90 -1.00
CA MET A 1 -17.90 6.30 -2.12
C MET A 1 -18.08 5.10 -3.03
N CYS A 2 -19.21 5.02 -3.74
CA CYS A 2 -19.50 3.89 -4.63
C CYS A 2 -19.64 4.41 -6.06
N SER A 3 -18.65 4.11 -6.90
CA SER A 3 -18.67 4.41 -8.33
C SER A 3 -17.96 3.27 -9.07
N LEU A 4 -18.14 3.18 -10.39
CA LEU A 4 -17.53 2.11 -11.18
C LEU A 4 -16.01 2.32 -11.29
N THR A 5 -15.26 1.24 -11.48
CA THR A 5 -13.80 1.32 -11.69
C THR A 5 -13.47 2.18 -12.92
N GLN A 6 -12.30 2.83 -12.91
CA GLN A 6 -11.87 3.82 -13.92
C GLN A 6 -12.60 5.18 -13.88
N SER A 7 -13.46 5.41 -12.90
CA SER A 7 -14.10 6.71 -12.67
C SER A 7 -13.31 7.58 -11.68
N SER A 8 -13.26 8.89 -11.92
CA SER A 8 -12.61 9.87 -11.02
C SER A 8 -13.24 11.26 -11.17
N MET A 9 -13.09 12.10 -10.14
CA MET A 9 -13.49 13.51 -10.17
C MET A 9 -12.26 14.40 -9.93
N LEU A 10 -12.15 15.48 -10.71
CA LEU A 10 -11.17 16.54 -10.49
C LEU A 10 -11.92 17.76 -9.94
N HIS A 11 -11.57 18.18 -8.72
CA HIS A 11 -12.14 19.34 -8.07
C HIS A 11 -11.17 20.52 -8.17
N THR A 12 -11.66 21.69 -8.59
CA THR A 12 -10.90 22.94 -8.62
C THR A 12 -11.48 23.92 -7.59
N ALA A 13 -10.60 24.65 -6.89
CA ALA A 13 -10.99 25.65 -5.91
C ALA A 13 -9.99 26.81 -5.91
N GLY A 14 -10.50 28.05 -5.83
CA GLY A 14 -9.70 29.27 -5.91
C GLY A 14 -9.13 29.54 -7.31
N ASP A 15 -8.19 30.49 -7.40
CA ASP A 15 -7.76 31.09 -8.67
C ASP A 15 -6.29 30.83 -9.03
N LEU A 16 -5.59 29.94 -8.29
CA LEU A 16 -4.18 29.62 -8.54
C LEU A 16 -3.94 28.91 -9.87
N VAL A 17 -4.96 28.24 -10.42
CA VAL A 17 -4.87 27.44 -11.65
C VAL A 17 -5.92 27.91 -12.65
N ASN A 18 -5.50 28.16 -13.89
CA ASN A 18 -6.41 28.52 -14.97
C ASN A 18 -7.23 27.29 -15.41
N VAL A 19 -8.55 27.35 -15.23
CA VAL A 19 -9.49 26.26 -15.54
C VAL A 19 -9.50 25.92 -17.04
N ASP A 20 -9.31 26.91 -17.94
CA ASP A 20 -9.26 26.66 -19.38
C ASP A 20 -8.02 25.84 -19.75
N GLN A 21 -6.88 26.10 -19.10
CA GLN A 21 -5.66 25.29 -19.29
C GLN A 21 -5.86 23.86 -18.81
N VAL A 22 -6.53 23.67 -17.66
CA VAL A 22 -6.89 22.33 -17.15
C VAL A 22 -7.77 21.60 -18.17
N SER A 23 -8.79 22.28 -18.72
CA SER A 23 -9.66 21.69 -19.74
C SER A 23 -8.89 21.27 -21.00
N GLN A 24 -7.92 22.08 -21.45
CA GLN A 24 -7.07 21.72 -22.59
C GLN A 24 -6.21 20.49 -22.31
N CYS A 25 -5.60 20.39 -21.12
CA CYS A 25 -4.84 19.21 -20.73
C CYS A 25 -5.71 17.94 -20.65
N LEU A 26 -6.94 18.06 -20.14
CA LEU A 26 -7.87 16.93 -20.07
C LEU A 26 -8.23 16.39 -21.46
N GLN A 27 -8.37 17.25 -22.47
CA GLN A 27 -8.63 16.82 -23.85
C GLN A 27 -7.51 15.96 -24.45
N VAL A 28 -6.27 16.07 -23.96
CA VAL A 28 -5.14 15.23 -24.40
C VAL A 28 -5.19 13.83 -23.78
N LEU A 29 -5.73 13.71 -22.55
CA LEU A 29 -5.72 12.48 -21.78
C LEU A 29 -7.01 11.66 -21.90
N GLN A 30 -8.14 12.33 -22.14
CA GLN A 30 -9.46 11.70 -22.17
C GLN A 30 -9.82 11.16 -23.55
N SER A 31 -10.61 10.09 -23.56
CA SER A 31 -11.25 9.60 -24.78
C SER A 31 -12.25 10.63 -25.29
N SER A 32 -12.29 10.84 -26.62
CA SER A 32 -13.34 11.62 -27.28
C SER A 32 -14.73 11.00 -27.16
N SER A 33 -14.81 9.73 -26.75
CA SER A 33 -16.05 8.97 -26.56
C SER A 33 -16.05 8.38 -25.14
N PRO A 34 -16.38 9.18 -24.10
CA PRO A 34 -16.37 8.70 -22.72
C PRO A 34 -17.51 7.69 -22.48
N SER A 35 -17.32 6.81 -21.51
CA SER A 35 -18.36 5.86 -21.10
C SER A 35 -19.43 6.58 -20.27
N TYR A 36 -20.63 6.71 -20.83
CA TYR A 36 -21.78 7.28 -20.12
C TYR A 36 -22.15 6.50 -18.86
N LEU A 37 -21.87 5.19 -18.81
CA LEU A 37 -22.09 4.39 -17.60
C LEU A 37 -21.17 4.83 -16.46
N LEU A 38 -19.89 5.10 -16.75
CA LEU A 38 -18.95 5.60 -15.76
C LEU A 38 -19.37 7.00 -15.27
N LEU A 39 -19.74 7.89 -16.20
CA LEU A 39 -20.22 9.23 -15.86
C LEU A 39 -21.49 9.21 -15.01
N SER A 40 -22.48 8.38 -15.36
CA SER A 40 -23.70 8.20 -14.57
C SER A 40 -23.40 7.65 -13.17
N SER A 41 -22.42 6.74 -13.04
CA SER A 41 -22.04 6.22 -11.73
C SER A 41 -21.37 7.26 -10.83
N LEU A 42 -20.65 8.23 -11.41
CA LEU A 42 -20.09 9.37 -10.69
C LEU A 42 -21.19 10.33 -10.24
N ASP A 43 -22.14 10.62 -11.13
CA ASP A 43 -23.28 11.49 -10.83
C ASP A 43 -24.16 10.91 -9.70
N ALA A 44 -24.38 9.59 -9.72
CA ALA A 44 -25.07 8.87 -8.64
C ALA A 44 -24.28 8.93 -7.32
N ALA A 45 -22.95 8.75 -7.34
CA ALA A 45 -22.12 8.85 -6.15
C ALA A 45 -22.19 10.25 -5.50
N ARG A 46 -22.14 11.31 -6.32
CA ARG A 46 -22.30 12.71 -5.87
C ARG A 46 -23.68 12.96 -5.28
N ASP A 47 -24.75 12.46 -5.92
CA ASP A 47 -26.13 12.63 -5.46
C ASP A 47 -26.37 11.91 -4.13
N HIS A 48 -25.78 10.73 -3.97
CA HIS A 48 -25.86 9.98 -2.72
C HIS A 48 -25.21 10.75 -1.56
N LEU A 49 -24.03 11.36 -1.79
CA LEU A 49 -23.34 12.17 -0.78
C LEU A 49 -24.07 13.47 -0.46
N SER A 50 -24.61 14.18 -1.46
CA SER A 50 -25.28 15.46 -1.22
C SER A 50 -26.55 15.33 -0.39
N LYS A 51 -27.23 14.18 -0.47
CA LYS A 51 -28.47 13.88 0.27
C LYS A 51 -28.24 13.34 1.68
N ASN A 52 -27.05 12.85 2.01
CA ASN A 52 -26.78 12.15 3.26
C ASN A 52 -25.57 12.75 3.98
N THR A 53 -25.81 13.70 4.89
CA THR A 53 -24.74 14.37 5.65
C THR A 53 -24.03 13.46 6.64
N ASN A 54 -24.70 12.40 7.08
CA ASN A 54 -24.26 11.51 8.17
C ASN A 54 -23.85 10.12 7.65
N ILE A 55 -23.59 9.99 6.35
CA ILE A 55 -23.34 8.71 5.69
C ILE A 55 -22.10 7.96 6.22
N PHE A 56 -21.19 8.67 6.89
CA PHE A 56 -19.98 8.10 7.46
C PHE A 56 -20.11 7.74 8.94
N ASP A 57 -21.19 8.13 9.63
CA ASP A 57 -21.33 7.92 11.08
C ASP A 57 -21.32 6.43 11.45
N GLU A 58 -22.07 5.60 10.71
CA GLU A 58 -22.11 4.16 10.93
C GLU A 58 -20.76 3.47 10.61
N PRO A 59 -20.13 3.66 9.43
CA PRO A 59 -18.79 3.15 9.17
C PRO A 59 -17.74 3.57 10.19
N LEU A 60 -17.80 4.82 10.69
CA LEU A 60 -16.90 5.30 11.72
C LEU A 60 -17.12 4.59 13.06
N ALA A 61 -18.38 4.39 13.47
CA ALA A 61 -18.72 3.63 14.68
C ALA A 61 -18.24 2.18 14.58
N ILE A 62 -18.50 1.51 13.44
CA ILE A 62 -18.04 0.15 13.15
C ILE A 62 -16.51 0.09 13.24
N ALA A 63 -15.80 1.03 12.62
CA ALA A 63 -14.34 1.03 12.61
C ALA A 63 -13.76 1.24 14.02
N SER A 64 -14.33 2.18 14.79
CA SER A 64 -13.91 2.45 16.17
C SER A 64 -14.11 1.22 17.06
N GLU A 65 -15.30 0.63 17.04
CA GLU A 65 -15.61 -0.55 17.86
C GLU A 65 -14.72 -1.75 17.47
N THR A 66 -14.45 -1.92 16.18
CA THR A 66 -13.53 -2.97 15.70
C THR A 66 -12.11 -2.76 16.22
N LYS A 67 -11.60 -1.53 16.21
CA LYS A 67 -10.26 -1.22 16.75
C LYS A 67 -10.19 -1.53 18.25
N ASP A 68 -11.21 -1.15 19.02
CA ASP A 68 -11.28 -1.44 20.46
C ASP A 68 -11.28 -2.94 20.74
N GLN A 69 -12.05 -3.71 19.97
CA GLN A 69 -12.07 -5.17 20.09
C GLN A 69 -10.73 -5.82 19.72
N LEU A 70 -10.04 -5.32 18.70
CA LEU A 70 -8.73 -5.82 18.27
C LEU A 70 -7.63 -5.50 19.29
N MET A 71 -7.65 -4.32 19.92
CA MET A 71 -6.66 -3.90 20.91
C MET A 71 -6.63 -4.79 22.16
N ILE A 72 -7.73 -5.46 22.49
CA ILE A 72 -7.83 -6.35 23.66
C ILE A 72 -7.22 -7.74 23.36
N ILE A 73 -6.98 -8.09 22.09
CA ILE A 73 -6.49 -9.41 21.69
C ILE A 73 -4.98 -9.53 21.99
N PRO A 74 -4.53 -10.54 22.78
CA PRO A 74 -3.12 -10.72 23.08
C PRO A 74 -2.24 -10.92 21.83
N GLY A 75 -1.13 -10.20 21.76
CA GLY A 75 -0.18 -10.28 20.65
C GLY A 75 -0.61 -9.59 19.35
N ILE A 76 -1.77 -8.90 19.37
CA ILE A 76 -2.18 -7.99 18.31
C ILE A 76 -1.97 -6.56 18.78
N SER A 77 -1.25 -5.77 17.98
CA SER A 77 -1.13 -4.32 18.19
C SER A 77 -1.86 -3.59 17.08
N VAL A 78 -2.68 -2.60 17.43
CA VAL A 78 -3.43 -1.78 16.47
C VAL A 78 -2.73 -0.45 16.31
N LEU A 79 -2.60 0.02 15.06
CA LEU A 79 -2.04 1.33 14.77
C LEU A 79 -3.05 2.43 15.16
N ASP A 80 -2.63 3.32 16.05
CA ASP A 80 -3.43 4.46 16.50
C ASP A 80 -2.57 5.71 16.73
N LEU A 81 -3.20 6.86 16.97
CA LEU A 81 -2.56 8.16 17.21
C LEU A 81 -1.40 8.12 18.23
N PRO A 82 -1.52 7.44 19.38
CA PRO A 82 -0.42 7.35 20.35
C PRO A 82 0.84 6.64 19.84
N CYS A 83 0.76 5.92 18.73
CA CYS A 83 1.92 5.27 18.10
C CYS A 83 2.84 6.27 17.36
N PHE A 84 2.38 7.49 17.11
CA PHE A 84 3.15 8.52 16.42
C PHE A 84 3.78 9.51 17.39
N ALA A 85 4.85 10.18 16.95
CA ALA A 85 5.36 11.35 17.67
C ALA A 85 4.27 12.44 17.76
N SER A 86 4.39 13.31 18.76
CA SER A 86 3.39 14.32 19.13
C SER A 86 2.95 15.31 18.03
N ASP A 87 3.62 15.31 16.88
CA ASP A 87 3.36 16.21 15.76
C ASP A 87 2.41 15.63 14.70
N PHE A 88 1.83 14.44 14.93
CA PHE A 88 0.91 13.81 13.99
C PHE A 88 -0.54 14.30 14.19
N PRO A 89 -1.13 15.01 13.21
CA PRO A 89 -2.36 15.79 13.46
C PRO A 89 -3.63 14.94 13.50
N ALA A 90 -3.70 13.84 12.76
CA ALA A 90 -4.90 12.99 12.67
C ALA A 90 -4.58 11.64 11.99
N ILE A 91 -5.34 10.61 12.33
CA ILE A 91 -5.38 9.32 11.63
C ILE A 91 -6.76 9.12 10.98
N ASP A 92 -6.81 8.52 9.79
CA ASP A 92 -8.07 8.12 9.17
C ASP A 92 -8.66 6.94 9.96
N GLN A 93 -9.80 7.18 10.61
CA GLN A 93 -10.45 6.19 11.46
C GLN A 93 -11.02 5.01 10.67
N LEU A 94 -11.34 5.20 9.38
CA LEU A 94 -11.85 4.15 8.49
C LEU A 94 -10.76 3.19 8.00
N ARG A 95 -9.49 3.45 8.34
CA ARG A 95 -8.39 2.52 8.13
C ARG A 95 -8.08 1.78 9.43
N ILE A 96 -8.19 0.46 9.37
CA ILE A 96 -7.84 -0.43 10.48
C ILE A 96 -6.55 -1.12 10.10
N THR A 97 -5.47 -0.79 10.79
CA THR A 97 -4.16 -1.43 10.59
C THR A 97 -3.78 -2.13 11.88
N PHE A 98 -3.44 -3.41 11.82
CA PHE A 98 -2.90 -4.14 12.97
C PHE A 98 -1.64 -4.92 12.61
N SER A 99 -0.82 -5.19 13.61
CA SER A 99 0.38 -6.00 13.55
C SER A 99 0.26 -7.22 14.45
N ALA A 100 0.70 -8.36 13.92
CA ALA A 100 0.84 -9.62 14.64
C ALA A 100 2.32 -9.95 14.92
N SER A 101 3.20 -8.94 14.97
CA SER A 101 4.63 -9.14 15.19
C SER A 101 4.95 -9.81 16.53
N ASP A 102 4.15 -9.55 17.58
CA ASP A 102 4.29 -10.21 18.88
C ASP A 102 3.95 -11.71 18.82
N LEU A 103 3.15 -12.13 17.83
CA LEU A 103 2.88 -13.53 17.51
C LEU A 103 3.99 -14.17 16.66
N GLN A 104 5.07 -13.44 16.37
CA GLN A 104 6.15 -13.83 15.44
C GLN A 104 5.66 -14.04 14.01
N LEU A 105 4.62 -13.31 13.60
CA LEU A 105 4.09 -13.31 12.24
C LEU A 105 4.45 -12.01 11.52
N SER A 106 4.98 -12.14 10.30
CA SER A 106 5.04 -11.03 9.36
C SER A 106 3.63 -10.62 8.90
N GLY A 107 3.50 -9.41 8.35
CA GLY A 107 2.24 -8.97 7.76
C GLY A 107 1.81 -9.86 6.59
N TYR A 108 2.77 -10.40 5.83
CA TYR A 108 2.52 -11.37 4.76
C TYR A 108 1.93 -12.68 5.29
N GLU A 109 2.57 -13.30 6.28
CA GLU A 109 2.06 -14.54 6.90
C GLU A 109 0.70 -14.32 7.54
N ALA A 110 0.49 -13.19 8.23
CA ALA A 110 -0.80 -12.85 8.79
C ALA A 110 -1.88 -12.73 7.70
N ASN A 111 -1.58 -12.04 6.59
CA ASN A 111 -2.49 -11.93 5.45
C ASN A 111 -2.87 -13.30 4.88
N ASP A 112 -1.91 -14.19 4.66
CA ASP A 112 -2.16 -15.51 4.09
C ASP A 112 -3.08 -16.34 5.00
N ILE A 113 -2.86 -16.30 6.31
CA ILE A 113 -3.71 -17.01 7.28
C ILE A 113 -5.13 -16.43 7.30
N LEU A 114 -5.28 -15.10 7.26
CA LEU A 114 -6.58 -14.43 7.20
C LEU A 114 -7.35 -14.79 5.93
N TYR A 115 -6.64 -14.86 4.79
CA TYR A 115 -7.23 -15.21 3.51
C TYR A 115 -7.61 -16.68 3.44
N GLU A 116 -6.66 -17.61 3.65
CA GLU A 116 -6.91 -19.04 3.55
C GLU A 116 -7.95 -19.52 4.56
N GLY A 117 -7.83 -19.05 5.79
CA GLY A 117 -8.70 -19.48 6.87
C GLY A 117 -10.10 -18.88 6.78
N HIS A 118 -10.20 -17.57 6.53
CA HIS A 118 -11.44 -16.81 6.82
C HIS A 118 -11.89 -15.95 5.62
N GLN A 119 -11.22 -16.07 4.47
CA GLN A 119 -11.53 -15.37 3.21
C GLN A 119 -11.56 -13.85 3.37
N ILE A 120 -10.67 -13.33 4.23
CA ILE A 120 -10.53 -11.90 4.47
C ILE A 120 -9.39 -11.36 3.63
N VAL A 121 -9.70 -10.37 2.80
CA VAL A 121 -8.73 -9.72 1.91
C VAL A 121 -8.29 -8.40 2.55
N SER A 122 -6.99 -8.28 2.80
CA SER A 122 -6.39 -7.02 3.23
C SER A 122 -6.30 -6.04 2.07
N GLU A 123 -6.51 -4.75 2.34
CA GLU A 123 -6.26 -3.69 1.36
C GLU A 123 -4.76 -3.57 1.09
N LEU A 124 -3.96 -3.54 2.16
CA LEU A 124 -2.52 -3.34 2.08
C LEU A 124 -1.83 -4.27 3.07
N VAL A 125 -0.80 -4.94 2.58
CA VAL A 125 0.05 -5.83 3.37
C VAL A 125 1.45 -5.22 3.44
N GLY A 126 1.89 -4.94 4.65
CA GLY A 126 3.25 -4.51 4.95
C GLY A 126 4.09 -5.66 5.50
N THR A 127 5.36 -5.39 5.77
CA THR A 127 6.28 -6.37 6.35
C THR A 127 5.85 -6.83 7.75
N ARG A 128 5.22 -5.94 8.54
CA ARG A 128 4.81 -6.20 9.92
C ARG A 128 3.31 -6.08 10.19
N SER A 129 2.56 -5.54 9.25
CA SER A 129 1.17 -5.13 9.48
C SER A 129 0.29 -5.42 8.28
N VAL A 130 -1.00 -5.60 8.54
CA VAL A 130 -2.07 -5.68 7.55
C VAL A 130 -3.05 -4.54 7.76
N THR A 131 -3.57 -3.98 6.67
CA THR A 131 -4.50 -2.84 6.69
C THR A 131 -5.79 -3.19 5.97
N PHE A 132 -6.91 -2.79 6.55
CA PHE A 132 -8.26 -2.96 6.05
C PHE A 132 -8.94 -1.61 5.87
N ALA A 133 -9.80 -1.53 4.87
CA ALA A 133 -10.60 -0.34 4.57
C ALA A 133 -12.05 -0.58 5.00
N VAL A 134 -12.53 0.18 5.99
CA VAL A 134 -13.96 0.24 6.31
C VAL A 134 -14.60 1.25 5.35
N ASN A 135 -15.62 0.82 4.63
CA ASN A 135 -16.30 1.64 3.63
C ASN A 135 -17.82 1.58 3.84
N LEU A 136 -18.56 2.34 3.02
CA LEU A 136 -20.03 2.43 3.12
C LEU A 136 -20.76 1.09 2.89
N GLY A 137 -20.08 0.10 2.30
CA GLY A 137 -20.60 -1.24 2.08
C GLY A 137 -20.14 -2.26 3.13
N THR A 138 -19.26 -1.88 4.06
CA THR A 138 -18.78 -2.77 5.13
C THR A 138 -19.89 -3.00 6.15
N ARG A 139 -20.21 -4.26 6.43
CA ARG A 139 -21.23 -4.64 7.41
C ARG A 139 -20.57 -5.01 8.73
N VAL A 140 -21.35 -4.93 9.81
CA VAL A 140 -20.94 -5.40 11.15
C VAL A 140 -20.43 -6.85 11.10
N GLN A 141 -21.09 -7.73 10.34
CA GLN A 141 -20.69 -9.13 10.17
C GLN A 141 -19.30 -9.30 9.54
N ASP A 142 -18.88 -8.36 8.69
CA ASP A 142 -17.57 -8.44 8.02
C ASP A 142 -16.45 -8.12 9.00
N VAL A 143 -16.64 -7.11 9.86
CA VAL A 143 -15.66 -6.77 10.90
C VAL A 143 -15.66 -7.75 12.06
N GLU A 144 -16.81 -8.34 12.39
CA GLU A 144 -16.89 -9.43 13.37
C GLU A 144 -16.04 -10.62 12.92
N LYS A 145 -16.12 -11.00 11.63
CA LYS A 145 -15.23 -12.03 11.07
C LYS A 145 -13.76 -11.65 11.22
N LEU A 146 -13.39 -10.40 10.95
CA LEU A 146 -12.01 -9.90 11.13
C LEU A 146 -11.53 -10.07 12.58
N VAL A 147 -12.34 -9.67 13.55
CA VAL A 147 -12.03 -9.81 14.98
C VAL A 147 -11.89 -11.28 15.36
N GLN A 148 -12.78 -12.16 14.89
CA GLN A 148 -12.67 -13.60 15.16
C GLN A 148 -11.41 -14.21 14.54
N SER A 149 -11.04 -13.81 13.32
CA SER A 149 -9.79 -14.25 12.70
C SER A 149 -8.57 -13.83 13.51
N ALA A 150 -8.55 -12.60 14.01
CA ALA A 150 -7.47 -12.09 14.85
C ALA A 150 -7.38 -12.85 16.19
N LYS A 151 -8.52 -13.19 16.79
CA LYS A 151 -8.57 -14.05 17.99
C LYS A 151 -7.99 -15.43 17.71
N HIS A 152 -8.40 -16.06 16.60
CA HIS A 152 -7.87 -17.36 16.19
C HIS A 152 -6.36 -17.32 15.93
N LEU A 153 -5.84 -16.24 15.32
CA LEU A 153 -4.40 -16.00 15.18
C LEU A 153 -3.70 -15.96 16.55
N SER A 154 -4.22 -15.16 17.47
CA SER A 154 -3.69 -15.07 18.84
C SER A 154 -3.69 -16.45 19.52
N GLU A 155 -4.82 -17.15 19.57
CA GLU A 155 -4.94 -18.47 20.22
C GLU A 155 -3.94 -19.49 19.68
N LYS A 156 -3.74 -19.51 18.36
CA LYS A 156 -2.86 -20.47 17.69
C LYS A 156 -1.37 -20.18 17.90
N TYR A 157 -0.98 -18.91 17.89
CA TYR A 157 0.45 -18.54 17.82
C TYR A 157 1.00 -17.91 19.10
N PHE A 158 0.17 -17.36 19.99
CA PHE A 158 0.62 -16.65 21.20
C PHE A 158 1.42 -17.55 22.15
N PHE A 159 0.93 -18.76 22.42
CA PHE A 159 1.61 -19.74 23.28
C PHE A 159 2.60 -20.64 22.53
N ALA A 160 2.39 -20.87 21.23
CA ALA A 160 3.23 -21.76 20.43
C ALA A 160 4.60 -21.16 20.10
N ASN A 161 4.71 -19.83 20.08
CA ASN A 161 5.92 -19.11 19.67
C ASN A 161 6.67 -18.42 20.83
N SER A 162 6.22 -18.53 22.09
CA SER A 162 6.83 -17.85 23.24
C SER A 162 8.29 -18.28 23.53
N SER A 163 8.77 -19.33 22.87
CA SER A 163 10.11 -19.93 23.04
C SER A 163 11.02 -19.80 21.80
N LYS A 164 10.57 -19.15 20.71
CA LYS A 164 11.42 -18.90 19.53
C LYS A 164 12.09 -17.53 19.63
N PRO A 165 13.38 -17.41 19.29
CA PRO A 165 14.03 -16.11 19.18
C PRO A 165 13.31 -15.27 18.13
N MET A 166 13.12 -13.98 18.45
CA MET A 166 12.45 -13.03 17.56
C MET A 166 13.20 -12.99 16.23
N LYS A 167 12.51 -13.21 15.11
CA LYS A 167 13.15 -13.05 13.79
C LYS A 167 13.47 -11.56 13.60
N GLU A 168 14.73 -11.17 13.80
CA GLU A 168 15.25 -9.83 13.46
C GLU A 168 15.37 -9.66 11.92
N ASN A 169 14.30 -9.90 11.17
CA ASN A 169 14.29 -9.59 9.74
C ASN A 169 13.58 -8.26 9.53
N CYS A 170 14.17 -7.22 10.12
CA CYS A 170 13.64 -5.87 10.10
C CYS A 170 14.50 -4.99 9.20
N VAL A 171 14.49 -5.26 7.89
CA VAL A 171 15.00 -4.28 6.94
C VAL A 171 13.89 -3.26 6.72
N CYS A 172 14.01 -2.10 7.36
CA CYS A 172 13.18 -0.94 6.99
C CYS A 172 13.47 -0.60 5.52
N GLY A 173 12.42 -0.27 4.76
CA GLY A 173 12.59 0.15 3.38
C GLY A 173 13.57 1.33 3.27
N PRO A 174 14.35 1.44 2.19
CA PRO A 174 15.44 2.41 2.02
C PRO A 174 14.93 3.85 1.74
N LEU A 175 13.80 4.24 2.32
CA LEU A 175 13.12 5.51 2.05
C LEU A 175 13.91 6.75 2.51
N GLY A 176 14.99 6.57 3.28
CA GLY A 176 15.79 7.66 3.82
C GLY A 176 16.97 8.14 2.95
N LYS A 177 17.39 7.37 1.92
CA LYS A 177 18.58 7.69 1.12
C LYS A 177 18.32 7.50 -0.38
N ILE A 178 17.68 8.50 -0.97
CA ILE A 178 17.43 8.55 -2.42
C ILE A 178 18.57 9.33 -3.07
N SER A 179 19.15 8.79 -4.14
CA SER A 179 20.21 9.44 -4.93
C SER A 179 19.78 9.49 -6.39
N VAL A 180 19.31 10.65 -6.85
CA VAL A 180 18.86 10.85 -8.24
C VAL A 180 20.03 11.36 -9.08
N HIS A 181 20.34 10.68 -10.18
CA HIS A 181 21.38 11.12 -11.13
C HIS A 181 20.79 11.82 -12.35
N VAL A 182 19.72 11.27 -12.93
CA VAL A 182 18.97 11.87 -14.03
C VAL A 182 17.47 11.79 -13.76
N THR A 183 16.69 12.58 -14.49
CA THR A 183 15.23 12.51 -14.37
C THR A 183 14.69 11.16 -14.87
N PRO A 184 13.52 10.70 -14.38
CA PRO A 184 12.88 9.50 -14.90
C PRO A 184 12.62 9.55 -16.41
N ARG A 185 12.38 10.75 -16.97
CA ARG A 185 12.21 10.94 -18.41
C ARG A 185 13.52 10.70 -19.17
N GLU A 186 14.63 11.25 -18.70
CA GLU A 186 15.94 11.01 -19.31
C GLU A 186 16.34 9.54 -19.22
N ALA A 187 16.16 8.91 -18.05
CA ALA A 187 16.39 7.48 -17.87
C ALA A 187 15.51 6.62 -18.80
N PHE A 188 14.25 7.01 -19.00
CA PHE A 188 13.33 6.34 -19.91
C PHE A 188 13.85 6.35 -21.35
N PHE A 189 14.37 7.49 -21.84
CA PHE A 189 14.90 7.61 -23.20
C PHE A 189 16.37 7.19 -23.35
N ALA A 190 17.10 7.00 -22.25
CA ALA A 190 18.49 6.53 -22.27
C ALA A 190 18.59 5.10 -22.83
N LYS A 191 19.71 4.81 -23.49
CA LYS A 191 20.09 3.43 -23.82
C LYS A 191 20.28 2.65 -22.54
N LYS A 192 19.79 1.42 -22.50
CA LYS A 192 19.87 0.55 -21.32
C LYS A 192 20.67 -0.70 -21.63
N ARG A 193 21.34 -1.24 -20.62
CA ARG A 193 21.94 -2.58 -20.66
C ARG A 193 21.46 -3.39 -19.47
N ARG A 194 21.46 -4.70 -19.63
CA ARG A 194 21.15 -5.64 -18.55
C ARG A 194 22.43 -5.94 -17.76
N VAL A 195 22.35 -5.89 -16.45
CA VAL A 195 23.41 -6.29 -15.51
C VAL A 195 22.83 -7.25 -14.49
N ARG A 196 23.68 -8.10 -13.89
CA ARG A 196 23.25 -8.87 -12.72
C ARG A 196 22.93 -7.91 -11.58
N ILE A 197 21.94 -8.25 -10.77
CA ILE A 197 21.52 -7.38 -9.66
C ILE A 197 22.70 -7.15 -8.69
N GLU A 198 23.58 -8.13 -8.50
CA GLU A 198 24.75 -8.03 -7.63
C GLU A 198 25.81 -7.05 -8.17
N ASP A 199 25.87 -6.85 -9.48
CA ASP A 199 26.82 -5.97 -10.15
C ASP A 199 26.23 -4.55 -10.38
N SER A 200 25.02 -4.29 -9.88
CA SER A 200 24.31 -3.04 -10.14
C SER A 200 24.65 -1.89 -9.20
N LEU A 201 25.44 -2.14 -8.15
CA LEU A 201 25.76 -1.13 -7.14
C LEU A 201 26.48 0.08 -7.78
N GLY A 202 25.93 1.28 -7.57
CA GLY A 202 26.46 2.53 -8.11
C GLY A 202 26.02 2.83 -9.56
N GLU A 203 25.35 1.90 -10.23
CA GLU A 203 24.79 2.13 -11.55
C GLU A 203 23.50 2.96 -11.48
N ILE A 204 23.14 3.58 -12.61
CA ILE A 204 21.89 4.35 -12.74
C ILE A 204 20.79 3.39 -13.14
N CYS A 205 19.78 3.23 -12.29
CA CYS A 205 18.63 2.37 -12.53
C CYS A 205 17.88 2.80 -13.80
N GLY A 206 17.61 1.86 -14.68
CA GLY A 206 16.93 2.09 -15.96
C GLY A 206 15.46 1.66 -15.97
N GLU A 207 14.95 1.11 -14.87
CA GLU A 207 13.60 0.55 -14.76
C GLU A 207 13.00 0.81 -13.37
N LEU A 208 11.69 0.60 -13.25
CA LEU A 208 11.01 0.74 -11.96
C LEU A 208 11.09 -0.58 -11.22
N ILE A 209 11.61 -0.60 -10.00
CA ILE A 209 11.69 -1.83 -9.20
C ILE A 209 10.85 -1.66 -7.94
N CYS A 210 9.75 -2.38 -7.88
CA CYS A 210 8.72 -2.20 -6.87
C CYS A 210 8.29 -3.55 -6.28
N PRO A 211 8.67 -3.87 -5.03
CA PRO A 211 8.09 -4.98 -4.28
C PRO A 211 6.57 -4.83 -4.15
N TYR A 212 5.83 -5.91 -4.38
CA TYR A 212 4.39 -5.94 -4.22
C TYR A 212 3.95 -7.20 -3.46
N PRO A 213 3.26 -7.06 -2.31
CA PRO A 213 2.96 -5.80 -1.60
C PRO A 213 4.18 -5.28 -0.78
N PRO A 214 4.27 -3.96 -0.43
CA PRO A 214 3.21 -2.95 -0.41
C PRO A 214 3.01 -2.13 -1.70
N GLY A 215 3.83 -2.33 -2.74
CA GLY A 215 3.71 -1.54 -3.97
C GLY A 215 4.37 -0.16 -3.91
N ILE A 216 5.37 0.02 -3.04
CA ILE A 216 6.18 1.24 -2.97
C ILE A 216 7.48 0.98 -3.76
N PRO A 217 7.79 1.79 -4.80
CA PRO A 217 9.03 1.66 -5.55
C PRO A 217 10.26 1.78 -4.64
N VAL A 218 11.19 0.85 -4.78
CA VAL A 218 12.50 0.89 -4.13
C VAL A 218 13.53 1.58 -5.00
N LEU A 219 13.41 1.42 -6.32
CA LEU A 219 14.20 2.14 -7.31
C LEU A 219 13.28 2.70 -8.39
N ILE A 220 13.50 3.96 -8.73
CA ILE A 220 12.85 4.67 -9.83
C ILE A 220 13.91 4.88 -10.95
N PRO A 221 13.54 4.81 -12.24
CA PRO A 221 14.46 5.12 -13.32
C PRO A 221 15.17 6.47 -13.11
N GLY A 222 16.49 6.47 -13.21
CA GLY A 222 17.34 7.65 -13.00
C GLY A 222 17.95 7.77 -11.61
N GLU A 223 17.51 6.94 -10.66
CA GLU A 223 18.15 6.80 -9.35
C GLU A 223 19.40 5.92 -9.41
N VAL A 224 20.37 6.20 -8.55
CA VAL A 224 21.57 5.39 -8.37
C VAL A 224 21.25 4.21 -7.44
N VAL A 225 21.62 3.01 -7.83
CA VAL A 225 21.47 1.82 -6.98
C VAL A 225 22.42 1.92 -5.79
N THR A 226 21.86 2.07 -4.60
CA THR A 226 22.61 2.14 -3.34
C THR A 226 22.70 0.77 -2.67
N HIS A 227 23.62 0.63 -1.72
CA HIS A 227 23.75 -0.57 -0.90
C HIS A 227 22.46 -0.86 -0.11
N ASP A 228 21.80 0.18 0.40
CA ASP A 228 20.57 0.05 1.20
C ASP A 228 19.42 -0.46 0.32
N SER A 229 19.26 0.10 -0.89
CA SER A 229 18.24 -0.38 -1.85
C SER A 229 18.49 -1.81 -2.30
N LEU A 230 19.75 -2.16 -2.61
CA LEU A 230 20.12 -3.50 -3.04
C LEU A 230 19.88 -4.52 -1.93
N SER A 231 20.32 -4.21 -0.70
CA SER A 231 20.15 -5.08 0.46
C SER A 231 18.67 -5.35 0.78
N TYR A 232 17.84 -4.30 0.69
CA TYR A 232 16.39 -4.43 0.89
C TYR A 232 15.74 -5.31 -0.19
N LEU A 233 16.05 -5.06 -1.47
CA LEU A 233 15.51 -5.86 -2.58
C LEU A 233 15.91 -7.34 -2.48
N MET A 234 17.14 -7.63 -2.07
CA MET A 234 17.60 -9.00 -1.84
C MET A 234 16.84 -9.69 -0.70
N ASN A 235 16.57 -8.98 0.39
CA ASN A 235 15.78 -9.51 1.51
C ASN A 235 14.34 -9.79 1.09
N VAL A 236 13.72 -8.87 0.36
CA VAL A 236 12.37 -9.03 -0.21
C VAL A 236 12.30 -10.23 -1.14
N ARG A 237 13.29 -10.41 -2.02
CA ARG A 237 13.40 -11.58 -2.91
C ARG A 237 13.46 -12.89 -2.12
N GLN A 238 14.24 -12.94 -1.03
CA GLN A 238 14.35 -14.13 -0.18
C GLN A 238 13.04 -14.49 0.53
N GLN A 239 12.17 -13.50 0.79
CA GLN A 239 10.85 -13.71 1.38
C GLN A 239 9.81 -14.18 0.35
N GLY A 240 10.18 -14.34 -0.92
CA GLY A 240 9.27 -14.76 -1.98
C GLY A 240 8.28 -13.67 -2.42
N ILE A 241 8.54 -12.41 -2.07
CA ILE A 241 7.68 -11.28 -2.44
C ILE A 241 7.84 -11.01 -3.94
N THR A 242 6.72 -10.75 -4.61
CA THR A 242 6.72 -10.47 -6.05
C THR A 242 7.34 -9.10 -6.33
N ILE A 243 8.22 -9.02 -7.33
CA ILE A 243 8.75 -7.76 -7.82
C ILE A 243 7.97 -7.35 -9.07
N SER A 244 7.44 -6.13 -9.07
CA SER A 244 6.77 -5.51 -10.21
C SER A 244 7.66 -4.43 -10.85
N GLY A 245 7.47 -4.21 -12.15
CA GLY A 245 8.16 -3.19 -12.95
C GLY A 245 9.55 -3.59 -13.47
N ALA A 246 10.24 -4.53 -12.82
CA ALA A 246 11.54 -5.03 -13.27
C ALA A 246 11.40 -5.91 -14.52
N ALA A 247 12.35 -5.79 -15.46
CA ALA A 247 12.39 -6.61 -16.67
C ALA A 247 12.76 -8.09 -16.39
N ASP A 248 13.17 -8.42 -15.17
CA ASP A 248 13.38 -9.76 -14.65
C ASP A 248 12.60 -9.91 -13.35
N VAL A 249 11.54 -10.72 -13.37
CA VAL A 249 10.61 -10.85 -12.23
C VAL A 249 11.28 -11.54 -11.04
N GLU A 250 12.26 -12.40 -11.29
CA GLU A 250 13.06 -13.05 -10.22
C GLU A 250 14.16 -12.13 -9.69
N LEU A 251 14.35 -10.96 -10.30
CA LEU A 251 15.36 -9.98 -9.95
C LEU A 251 16.78 -10.59 -9.93
N ASN A 252 17.09 -11.48 -10.87
CA ASN A 252 18.47 -11.95 -11.09
C ASN A 252 19.30 -10.91 -11.86
N SER A 253 18.63 -10.05 -12.62
CA SER A 253 19.22 -8.99 -13.40
C SER A 253 18.34 -7.75 -13.42
N ILE A 254 18.93 -6.58 -13.68
CA ILE A 254 18.21 -5.33 -13.87
C ILE A 254 18.69 -4.57 -15.09
N LEU A 255 17.87 -3.65 -15.59
CA LEU A 255 18.26 -2.68 -16.60
C LEU A 255 18.88 -1.44 -15.93
N VAL A 256 20.05 -1.05 -16.42
CA VAL A 256 20.75 0.19 -16.01
C VAL A 256 20.98 1.08 -17.22
N CYS A 257 20.99 2.40 -17.01
CA CYS A 257 21.25 3.39 -18.03
C CYS A 257 22.74 3.41 -18.44
N ASN A 258 23.00 3.50 -19.74
CA ASN A 258 24.33 3.78 -20.31
C ASN A 258 24.45 5.28 -20.54
N LEU A 259 24.88 6.01 -19.51
CA LEU A 259 25.10 7.45 -19.53
C LEU A 259 26.58 7.77 -19.30
#